data_AF-A0A2T4XGI4-F1
#
_entry.id   AF-A0A2T4XGI4-F1
#
_cell.length_a   1.000
_cell.length_b   1.000
_cell.length_c   1.000
_cell.angle_alpha   90.00
_cell.angle_beta   90.00
_cell.angle_gamma   90.00
#
_symmetry.space_group_name_H-M   'P 1'
#
loop_
_entity.id
_entity.type
_entity.pdbx_description
1 polymer ?
#
loop_
_entity_poly.entity_id
_entity_poly.type
_entity_poly.pdbx_seq_one_letter_code
_entity_poly.pdbx_strand_id
1 'polypeptide(L)'
;MWRAGRWYAPPITPNVTCKNTCKNTCRNLTPLMGATLFTLFLCYLAGAIPSSVWLGKLAYGKDVRDSGSGNAGATNTFRVLGRKAGTVVLLFDFFKGLAATLFISQLAYGWGGGHEAVSSSLGLSWFTETDFLIWCGLMAVLGHMFPVYIGFRGGKGAATACGMLYGIEPISISIALSIFLIVLFTSRYVSLASISSSAAYPFAQLALIYLFGVEIETSFFLFSSVIALMIILKHKSNIGRLMRGTERRVGSGKPGKGSGSDGSEGAGGAGVGSVGAGSEGAGGKGAGSAGAKGSGGTG
;
A
#
# COMPACT_ATOMS: atom_id res chain seq x y z
N MET A 1 30.63 -12.77 -35.35
CA MET A 1 32.05 -12.37 -35.52
C MET A 1 32.39 -11.41 -34.39
N TRP A 2 33.50 -11.62 -33.68
CA TRP A 2 33.88 -10.80 -32.52
C TRP A 2 34.75 -9.61 -32.97
N ARG A 3 34.29 -8.37 -32.73
CA ARG A 3 35.05 -7.13 -32.96
C ARG A 3 34.68 -6.11 -31.88
N ALA A 4 35.69 -5.43 -31.31
CA ALA A 4 35.54 -4.33 -30.36
C ALA A 4 34.61 -4.63 -29.15
N GLY A 5 34.78 -5.78 -28.50
CA GLY A 5 34.14 -6.07 -27.20
C GLY A 5 32.63 -6.37 -27.26
N ARG A 6 32.02 -6.49 -28.44
CA ARG A 6 30.62 -6.91 -28.60
C ARG A 6 30.46 -8.05 -29.61
N TRP A 7 29.43 -8.86 -29.39
CA TRP A 7 29.05 -9.96 -30.28
C TRP A 7 28.17 -9.42 -31.41
N TYR A 8 28.61 -9.61 -32.66
CA TYR A 8 27.80 -9.36 -33.84
C TYR A 8 27.32 -10.69 -34.45
N ALA A 9 26.00 -10.84 -34.60
CA ALA A 9 25.39 -11.95 -35.32
C ALA A 9 25.70 -11.86 -36.83
N PRO A 10 25.94 -12.98 -37.54
CA PRO A 10 26.17 -12.96 -38.99
C PRO A 10 24.89 -12.57 -39.76
N PRO A 11 25.01 -12.00 -40.97
CA PRO A 11 23.85 -11.61 -41.75
C PRO A 11 23.07 -12.86 -42.18
N ILE A 12 21.77 -12.88 -41.85
CA ILE A 12 20.86 -13.97 -42.19
C ILE A 12 20.48 -13.83 -43.67
N THR A 13 20.89 -14.78 -44.51
CA THR A 13 20.37 -14.91 -45.88
C THR A 13 18.92 -15.42 -45.83
N PRO A 14 18.01 -14.92 -46.68
CA PRO A 14 16.61 -15.33 -46.63
C PRO A 14 16.45 -16.61 -47.46
N ASN A 15 16.28 -17.76 -46.82
CA ASN A 15 15.76 -18.93 -47.53
C ASN A 15 14.83 -19.80 -46.67
N VAL A 16 13.58 -19.88 -47.12
CA VAL A 16 12.59 -20.96 -46.95
C VAL A 16 12.49 -21.58 -45.54
N THR A 17 12.00 -20.85 -44.53
CA THR A 17 11.57 -21.48 -43.25
C THR A 17 10.45 -20.74 -42.50
N CYS A 18 9.70 -19.84 -43.16
CA CYS A 18 8.76 -18.95 -42.46
C CYS A 18 7.56 -19.69 -41.81
N LYS A 19 7.11 -20.85 -42.32
CA LYS A 19 5.92 -21.55 -41.78
C LYS A 19 6.19 -22.43 -40.54
N ASN A 20 7.34 -23.12 -40.49
CA ASN A 20 7.64 -24.04 -39.38
C ASN A 20 8.26 -23.32 -38.18
N THR A 21 9.04 -22.27 -38.43
CA THR A 21 9.61 -21.43 -37.35
C THR A 21 8.52 -20.64 -36.65
N CYS A 22 7.54 -20.07 -37.37
CA CYS A 22 6.42 -19.34 -36.76
C CYS A 22 5.56 -20.24 -35.86
N LYS A 23 5.28 -21.48 -36.27
CA LYS A 23 4.54 -22.45 -35.44
C LYS A 23 5.29 -22.89 -34.19
N ASN A 24 6.61 -23.09 -34.27
CA ASN A 24 7.42 -23.49 -33.12
C ASN A 24 7.71 -22.33 -32.16
N THR A 25 7.90 -21.11 -32.68
CA THR A 25 8.02 -19.89 -31.87
C THR A 25 6.72 -19.61 -31.12
N CYS A 26 5.55 -19.62 -31.78
CA CYS A 26 4.26 -19.46 -31.09
C CYS A 26 3.96 -20.57 -30.07
N ARG A 27 4.44 -21.80 -30.28
CA ARG A 27 4.24 -22.93 -29.35
C ARG A 27 5.15 -22.88 -28.11
N ASN A 28 6.28 -22.18 -28.20
CA ASN A 28 7.21 -21.98 -27.09
C ASN A 28 6.96 -20.68 -26.32
N LEU A 29 6.22 -19.70 -26.87
CA LEU A 29 5.92 -18.44 -26.17
C LEU A 29 4.88 -18.59 -25.04
N THR A 30 3.91 -19.50 -25.18
CA THR A 30 2.87 -19.74 -24.16
C THR A 30 3.41 -20.23 -22.80
N PRO A 31 4.35 -21.19 -22.70
CA PRO A 31 4.93 -21.56 -21.41
C PRO A 31 5.80 -20.45 -20.79
N LEU A 32 6.44 -19.60 -21.61
CA LEU A 32 7.28 -18.49 -21.11
C LEU A 32 6.43 -17.37 -20.51
N MET A 33 5.32 -17.02 -21.15
CA MET A 33 4.32 -16.12 -20.56
C MET A 33 3.72 -16.72 -19.27
N GLY A 34 3.48 -18.03 -19.25
CA GLY A 34 3.04 -18.76 -18.06
C GLY A 34 4.01 -18.60 -16.88
N ALA A 35 5.32 -18.73 -17.13
CA ALA A 35 6.35 -18.53 -16.11
C ALA A 35 6.36 -17.09 -15.55
N THR A 36 6.21 -16.08 -16.41
CA THR A 36 6.13 -14.67 -15.99
C THR A 36 4.91 -14.43 -15.11
N LEU A 37 3.72 -14.86 -15.55
CA LEU A 37 2.48 -14.69 -14.79
C LEU A 37 2.51 -15.45 -13.46
N PHE A 38 3.04 -16.66 -13.46
CA PHE A 38 3.20 -17.46 -12.25
C PHE A 38 4.16 -16.78 -11.26
N THR A 39 5.25 -16.19 -11.74
CA THR A 39 6.18 -15.43 -10.89
C THR A 39 5.51 -14.19 -10.28
N LEU A 40 4.73 -13.44 -11.06
CA LEU A 40 3.94 -12.30 -10.53
C LEU A 40 2.96 -12.75 -9.44
N PHE A 41 2.33 -13.91 -9.63
CA PHE A 41 1.47 -14.52 -8.61
C PHE A 41 2.25 -14.91 -7.34
N LEU A 42 3.45 -15.47 -7.47
CA LEU A 42 4.32 -15.77 -6.32
C LEU A 42 4.73 -14.49 -5.57
N CYS A 43 5.06 -13.41 -6.29
CA CYS A 43 5.33 -12.10 -5.70
C CYS A 43 4.12 -11.58 -4.88
N TYR A 44 2.91 -11.73 -5.40
CA TYR A 44 1.68 -11.42 -4.68
C TYR A 44 1.54 -12.27 -3.40
N LEU A 45 1.72 -13.59 -3.49
CA LEU A 45 1.61 -14.49 -2.34
C LEU A 45 2.63 -14.20 -1.25
N ALA A 46 3.87 -13.86 -1.64
CA ALA A 46 4.92 -13.46 -0.71
C ALA A 46 4.59 -12.12 -0.03
N GLY A 47 4.10 -11.14 -0.79
CA GLY A 47 3.61 -9.88 -0.23
C GLY A 47 2.41 -10.04 0.70
N ALA A 48 1.54 -11.01 0.39
CA ALA A 48 0.33 -11.31 1.15
C ALA A 48 0.59 -11.88 2.55
N ILE A 49 1.82 -12.30 2.87
CA ILE A 49 2.16 -12.80 4.20
C ILE A 49 1.82 -11.71 5.25
N PRO A 50 0.86 -11.98 6.17
CA PRO A 50 0.31 -10.99 7.08
C PRO A 50 1.14 -10.91 8.36
N SER A 51 2.38 -10.45 8.21
CA SER A 51 3.42 -10.34 9.25
C SER A 51 2.90 -9.84 10.60
N SER A 52 2.10 -8.78 10.61
CA SER A 52 1.55 -8.17 11.82
C SER A 52 0.51 -9.03 12.54
N VAL A 53 -0.33 -9.75 11.80
CA VAL A 53 -1.37 -10.63 12.35
C VAL A 53 -0.74 -11.91 12.87
N TRP A 54 0.17 -12.52 12.10
CA TRP A 54 0.88 -13.73 12.52
C TRP A 54 1.74 -13.46 13.75
N LEU A 55 2.53 -12.38 13.75
CA LEU A 55 3.33 -12.03 14.93
C LEU A 55 2.44 -11.76 16.14
N GLY A 56 1.34 -11.01 15.97
CA GLY A 56 0.41 -10.72 17.07
C GLY A 56 -0.23 -11.98 17.66
N LYS A 57 -0.74 -12.88 16.82
CA LYS A 57 -1.40 -14.11 17.27
C LYS A 57 -0.41 -15.10 17.88
N LEU A 58 0.73 -15.32 17.23
CA LEU A 58 1.69 -16.36 17.64
C LEU A 58 2.53 -15.93 18.85
N ALA A 59 3.00 -14.68 18.90
CA ALA A 59 3.90 -14.23 19.97
C ALA A 59 3.17 -13.51 21.12
N TYR A 60 1.97 -12.97 20.88
CA TYR A 60 1.25 -12.15 21.88
C TYR A 60 -0.19 -12.59 22.13
N GLY A 61 -0.70 -13.63 21.44
CA GLY A 61 -2.07 -14.12 21.58
C GLY A 61 -3.16 -13.12 21.18
N LYS A 62 -2.84 -12.07 20.40
CA LYS A 62 -3.77 -10.99 20.04
C LYS A 62 -3.72 -10.67 18.54
N ASP A 63 -4.88 -10.57 17.90
CA ASP A 63 -4.95 -10.01 16.55
C ASP A 63 -4.83 -8.48 16.65
N VAL A 64 -3.81 -7.90 15.98
CA VAL A 64 -3.57 -6.46 16.01
C VAL A 64 -4.73 -5.67 15.38
N ARG A 65 -5.56 -6.29 14.56
CA ARG A 65 -6.71 -5.64 13.89
C ARG A 65 -7.87 -5.37 14.83
N ASP A 66 -7.93 -6.04 15.98
CA ASP A 66 -9.01 -5.84 16.96
C ASP A 66 -8.73 -4.63 17.89
N SER A 67 -7.65 -3.88 17.63
CA SER A 67 -7.21 -2.78 18.47
C SER A 67 -6.53 -1.66 17.69
N GLY A 68 -6.43 -0.49 18.32
CA GLY A 68 -5.78 0.68 17.75
C GLY A 68 -6.51 1.22 16.52
N SER A 69 -5.83 1.26 15.38
CA SER A 69 -6.40 1.71 14.09
C SER A 69 -7.09 0.60 13.29
N GLY A 70 -7.03 -0.65 13.75
CA GLY A 70 -7.56 -1.82 13.05
C GLY A 70 -6.80 -2.26 11.79
N ASN A 71 -5.75 -1.55 11.38
CA ASN A 71 -4.95 -1.91 10.20
C ASN A 71 -3.92 -3.01 10.53
N ALA A 72 -3.68 -3.92 9.58
CA ALA A 72 -2.68 -4.99 9.69
C ALA A 72 -1.28 -4.53 9.25
N GLY A 73 -0.72 -3.50 9.88
CA GLY A 73 0.62 -2.99 9.54
C GLY A 73 1.42 -2.46 10.73
N ALA A 74 2.72 -2.23 10.51
CA ALA A 74 3.68 -1.87 11.55
C ALA A 74 3.24 -0.71 12.46
N THR A 75 2.67 0.36 11.92
CA THR A 75 2.21 1.52 12.73
C THR A 75 1.14 1.13 13.75
N ASN A 76 0.26 0.19 13.42
CA ASN A 76 -0.73 -0.30 14.39
C ASN A 76 -0.08 -1.23 15.40
N THR A 77 0.82 -2.12 14.95
CA THR A 77 1.62 -2.98 15.82
C THR A 77 2.43 -2.17 16.84
N PHE A 78 3.04 -1.05 16.44
CA PHE A 78 3.74 -0.13 17.35
C PHE A 78 2.84 0.39 18.47
N ARG A 79 1.55 0.62 18.19
CA ARG A 79 0.57 1.10 19.17
C ARG A 79 0.04 0.00 20.07
N VAL A 80 -0.19 -1.19 19.52
CA VAL A 80 -0.87 -2.30 20.22
C VAL A 80 0.13 -3.19 20.98
N LEU A 81 1.25 -3.55 20.35
CA LEU A 81 2.22 -4.53 20.87
C LEU A 81 3.58 -3.89 21.22
N GLY A 82 3.75 -2.59 20.97
CA GLY A 82 4.93 -1.83 21.34
C GLY A 82 6.07 -1.84 20.31
N ARG A 83 7.19 -1.22 20.70
CA ARG A 83 8.31 -0.91 19.81
C ARG A 83 8.99 -2.14 19.21
N LYS A 84 9.25 -3.17 20.01
CA LYS A 84 9.92 -4.40 19.54
C LYS A 84 9.12 -5.08 18.43
N ALA A 85 7.85 -5.37 18.68
CA ALA A 85 6.97 -6.01 17.70
C ALA A 85 6.76 -5.15 16.45
N GLY A 86 6.55 -3.84 16.62
CA GLY A 86 6.37 -2.92 15.50
C GLY A 86 7.60 -2.87 14.57
N THR A 87 8.81 -2.88 15.13
CA THR A 87 10.06 -2.90 14.33
C THR A 87 10.21 -4.21 13.57
N VAL A 88 9.92 -5.36 14.19
CA VAL A 88 9.98 -6.66 13.50
C VAL A 88 9.01 -6.70 12.31
N VAL A 89 7.77 -6.25 12.50
CA VAL A 89 6.79 -6.16 11.41
C VAL A 89 7.24 -5.21 10.31
N LEU A 90 7.78 -4.05 10.68
CA LEU A 90 8.29 -3.07 9.72
C LEU A 90 9.40 -3.66 8.84
N LEU A 91 10.38 -4.33 9.46
CA LEU A 91 11.48 -4.95 8.74
C LEU A 91 10.98 -6.09 7.86
N PHE A 92 10.11 -6.96 8.36
CA PHE A 92 9.54 -8.04 7.56
C PHE A 92 8.75 -7.51 6.36
N ASP A 93 7.92 -6.48 6.55
CA ASP A 93 7.15 -5.86 5.48
C ASP A 93 8.02 -5.15 4.44
N PHE A 94 9.17 -4.60 4.85
CA PHE A 94 10.20 -4.10 3.93
C PHE A 94 10.85 -5.25 3.16
N PHE A 95 11.35 -6.27 3.86
CA PHE A 95 12.07 -7.38 3.26
C PHE A 95 11.21 -8.22 2.33
N LYS A 96 9.91 -8.38 2.56
CA LYS A 96 9.06 -9.09 1.60
C LYS A 96 8.89 -8.34 0.27
N GLY A 97 8.87 -6.99 0.32
CA GLY A 97 8.87 -6.16 -0.88
C GLY A 97 10.20 -6.28 -1.63
N LEU A 98 11.32 -6.18 -0.90
CA LEU A 98 12.66 -6.39 -1.44
C LEU A 98 12.82 -7.79 -2.04
N ALA A 99 12.34 -8.82 -1.33
CA ALA A 99 12.40 -10.22 -1.73
C ALA A 99 11.66 -10.47 -3.04
N ALA A 100 10.43 -9.95 -3.16
CA ALA A 100 9.65 -10.08 -4.36
C ALA A 100 10.32 -9.42 -5.57
N THR A 101 10.86 -8.22 -5.38
CA THR A 101 11.52 -7.46 -6.44
C THR A 101 12.86 -8.05 -6.86
N LEU A 102 13.72 -8.46 -5.92
CA LEU A 102 15.08 -8.89 -6.26
C LEU A 102 15.24 -10.39 -6.46
N PHE A 103 14.54 -11.20 -5.68
CA PHE A 103 14.81 -12.64 -5.59
C PHE A 103 13.72 -13.47 -6.27
N ILE A 104 12.44 -13.20 -5.97
CA ILE A 104 11.33 -13.96 -6.57
C ILE A 104 11.23 -13.67 -8.06
N SER A 105 11.48 -12.42 -8.49
CA SER A 105 11.54 -12.03 -9.91
C SER A 105 12.51 -12.89 -10.73
N GLN A 106 13.60 -13.38 -10.14
CA GLN A 106 14.61 -14.21 -10.81
C GLN A 106 14.07 -15.58 -11.23
N LEU A 107 13.01 -16.07 -10.59
CA LEU A 107 12.37 -17.34 -10.96
C LEU A 107 11.80 -17.27 -12.38
N ALA A 108 11.33 -16.10 -12.80
CA ALA A 108 10.83 -15.91 -14.16
C ALA A 108 11.94 -16.16 -15.19
N TYR A 109 13.13 -15.58 -14.98
CA TYR A 109 14.28 -15.77 -15.88
C TYR A 109 14.79 -17.22 -15.86
N GLY A 110 14.81 -17.88 -14.69
CA GLY A 110 15.17 -19.29 -14.57
C GLY A 110 14.26 -20.25 -15.35
N TRP A 111 13.01 -19.84 -15.60
CA TRP A 111 12.03 -20.58 -16.41
C TRP A 111 11.88 -20.05 -17.84
N GLY A 112 12.77 -19.15 -18.28
CA GLY A 112 12.75 -18.53 -19.61
C GLY A 112 11.65 -17.47 -19.82
N GLY A 113 10.94 -17.09 -18.75
CA GLY A 113 10.01 -15.97 -18.73
C GLY A 113 10.71 -14.63 -18.54
N GLY A 114 10.08 -13.75 -17.77
CA GLY A 114 10.58 -12.41 -17.47
C GLY A 114 10.19 -11.39 -18.54
N HIS A 115 10.97 -10.32 -18.66
CA HIS A 115 10.64 -9.22 -19.56
C HIS A 115 10.69 -9.63 -21.03
N GLU A 116 11.69 -10.41 -21.45
CA GLU A 116 11.86 -10.84 -22.85
C GLU A 116 10.63 -11.60 -23.38
N ALA A 117 10.04 -12.47 -22.56
CA ALA A 117 8.84 -13.22 -22.91
C ALA A 117 7.64 -12.28 -23.14
N VAL A 118 7.52 -11.21 -22.36
CA VAL A 118 6.45 -10.20 -22.51
C VAL A 118 6.72 -9.34 -23.74
N SER A 119 7.94 -8.80 -23.88
CA SER A 119 8.32 -7.90 -24.96
C SER A 119 8.21 -8.57 -26.33
N SER A 120 8.59 -9.84 -26.44
CA SER A 120 8.45 -10.63 -27.67
C SER A 120 7.00 -11.03 -27.98
N SER A 121 6.22 -11.40 -26.97
CA SER A 121 4.83 -11.84 -27.17
C SER A 121 3.88 -10.69 -27.49
N LEU A 122 4.09 -9.52 -26.90
CA LEU A 122 3.23 -8.35 -27.06
C LEU A 122 3.81 -7.27 -28.00
N GLY A 123 5.03 -7.47 -28.51
CA GLY A 123 5.71 -6.49 -29.36
C GLY A 123 6.09 -5.19 -28.62
N LEU A 124 6.25 -5.25 -27.29
CA LEU A 124 6.54 -4.10 -26.45
C LEU A 124 8.05 -3.95 -26.25
N SER A 125 8.75 -3.42 -27.24
CA SER A 125 10.21 -3.21 -27.19
C SER A 125 10.67 -2.27 -26.08
N TRP A 126 9.77 -1.43 -25.57
CA TRP A 126 10.01 -0.52 -24.45
C TRP A 126 9.86 -1.19 -23.08
N PHE A 127 9.33 -2.42 -23.01
CA PHE A 127 9.20 -3.14 -21.75
C PHE A 127 10.54 -3.78 -21.39
N THR A 128 11.15 -3.26 -20.34
CA THR A 128 12.50 -3.60 -19.88
C THR A 128 12.49 -4.50 -18.65
N GLU A 129 13.67 -4.96 -18.24
CA GLU A 129 13.86 -5.64 -16.95
C GLU A 129 13.32 -4.81 -15.79
N THR A 130 13.62 -3.52 -15.75
CA THR A 130 13.17 -2.61 -14.70
C THR A 130 11.65 -2.56 -14.61
N ASP A 131 10.93 -2.56 -15.74
CA ASP A 131 9.46 -2.59 -15.75
C ASP A 131 8.92 -3.89 -15.16
N PHE A 132 9.56 -5.04 -15.46
CA PHE A 132 9.20 -6.31 -14.85
C PHE A 132 9.45 -6.33 -13.33
N LEU A 133 10.55 -5.73 -12.86
CA LEU A 133 10.84 -5.59 -11.42
C LEU A 133 9.81 -4.70 -10.71
N ILE A 134 9.37 -3.60 -11.36
CA ILE A 134 8.28 -2.74 -10.87
C ILE A 134 7.02 -3.58 -10.68
N TRP A 135 6.62 -4.38 -11.68
CA TRP A 135 5.45 -5.24 -11.60
C TRP A 135 5.56 -6.29 -10.49
N CYS A 136 6.71 -6.93 -10.32
CA CYS A 136 6.94 -7.87 -9.22
C CYS A 136 6.77 -7.20 -7.85
N GLY A 137 7.36 -6.02 -7.65
CA GLY A 137 7.23 -5.26 -6.42
C GLY A 137 5.79 -4.78 -6.17
N LEU A 138 5.10 -4.30 -7.21
CA LEU A 138 3.70 -3.90 -7.13
C LEU A 138 2.80 -5.06 -6.71
N MET A 139 3.04 -6.27 -7.24
CA MET A 139 2.30 -7.46 -6.81
C MET A 139 2.51 -7.75 -5.32
N ALA A 140 3.71 -7.58 -4.79
CA ALA A 140 3.96 -7.73 -3.36
C ALA A 140 3.26 -6.65 -2.51
N VAL A 141 3.23 -5.40 -2.98
CA VAL A 141 2.47 -4.31 -2.33
C VAL A 141 0.96 -4.62 -2.33
N LEU A 142 0.43 -5.09 -3.47
CA LEU A 142 -0.96 -5.52 -3.59
C LEU A 142 -1.27 -6.69 -2.66
N GLY A 143 -0.38 -7.67 -2.57
CA GLY A 143 -0.46 -8.76 -1.59
C GLY A 143 -0.54 -8.24 -0.16
N HIS A 144 0.32 -7.29 0.22
CA HIS A 144 0.30 -6.70 1.56
C HIS A 144 -1.01 -5.94 1.86
N MET A 145 -1.59 -5.26 0.86
CA MET A 145 -2.83 -4.50 1.00
C MET A 145 -4.07 -5.40 1.04
N PHE A 146 -4.07 -6.44 0.21
CA PHE A 146 -5.16 -7.40 0.05
C PHE A 146 -4.64 -8.84 0.27
N PRO A 147 -4.23 -9.19 1.49
CA PRO A 147 -3.66 -10.49 1.78
C PRO A 147 -4.74 -11.57 1.78
N VAL A 148 -4.61 -12.52 0.85
CA VAL A 148 -5.54 -13.64 0.70
C VAL A 148 -5.70 -14.47 1.99
N TYR A 149 -4.63 -14.60 2.78
CA TYR A 149 -4.61 -15.44 3.99
C TYR A 149 -5.48 -14.93 5.15
N ILE A 150 -5.93 -13.67 5.12
CA ILE A 150 -6.68 -13.05 6.24
C ILE A 150 -7.92 -12.29 5.75
N GLY A 151 -8.52 -12.73 4.64
CA GLY A 151 -9.76 -12.17 4.09
C GLY A 151 -9.57 -10.80 3.44
N PHE A 152 -8.42 -10.56 2.80
CA PHE A 152 -8.11 -9.36 2.02
C PHE A 152 -8.14 -8.04 2.81
N ARG A 153 -7.96 -8.10 4.14
CA ARG A 153 -7.88 -6.94 5.03
C ARG A 153 -6.45 -6.75 5.54
N GLY A 154 -5.64 -6.05 4.75
CA GLY A 154 -4.21 -5.87 4.98
C GLY A 154 -3.80 -4.52 5.57
N GLY A 155 -2.54 -4.16 5.33
CA GLY A 155 -1.98 -2.87 5.70
C GLY A 155 -1.98 -1.87 4.53
N LYS A 156 -1.29 -0.75 4.71
CA LYS A 156 -1.24 0.34 3.71
C LYS A 156 -0.14 0.20 2.65
N GLY A 157 0.74 -0.79 2.78
CA GLY A 157 1.77 -1.08 1.78
C GLY A 157 3.02 -0.21 1.84
N ALA A 158 3.11 0.80 2.71
CA ALA A 158 4.22 1.77 2.68
C ALA A 158 5.62 1.13 2.90
N ALA A 159 5.77 0.22 3.86
CA ALA A 159 7.05 -0.45 4.12
C ALA A 159 7.42 -1.40 2.97
N THR A 160 6.44 -2.12 2.42
CA THR A 160 6.61 -3.01 1.26
C THR A 160 6.95 -2.23 0.00
N ALA A 161 6.34 -1.06 -0.21
CA ALA A 161 6.68 -0.13 -1.28
C ALA A 161 8.12 0.39 -1.15
N CYS A 162 8.55 0.74 0.07
CA CYS A 162 9.94 1.12 0.33
C CYS A 162 10.92 -0.03 0.00
N GLY A 163 10.59 -1.26 0.39
CA GLY A 163 11.37 -2.45 0.09
C GLY A 163 11.52 -2.73 -1.40
N MET A 164 10.44 -2.63 -2.18
CA MET A 164 10.53 -2.81 -3.64
C MET A 164 11.36 -1.70 -4.30
N LEU A 165 11.21 -0.44 -3.87
CA LEU A 165 11.97 0.67 -4.44
C LEU A 165 13.46 0.51 -4.14
N TYR A 166 13.80 0.06 -2.93
CA TYR A 166 15.17 -0.28 -2.55
C TYR A 166 15.76 -1.41 -3.40
N GLY A 167 14.93 -2.36 -3.84
CA GLY A 167 15.37 -3.42 -4.75
C GLY A 167 15.68 -2.93 -6.17
N ILE A 168 15.03 -1.86 -6.63
CA ILE A 168 15.23 -1.33 -7.98
C ILE A 168 16.36 -0.30 -7.98
N GLU A 169 16.23 0.70 -7.10
CA GLU A 169 17.15 1.81 -7.03
C GLU A 169 17.40 2.10 -5.53
N PRO A 170 18.51 1.60 -4.97
CA PRO A 170 18.78 1.72 -3.54
C PRO A 170 19.29 3.10 -3.13
N ILE A 171 19.92 3.86 -4.03
CA ILE A 171 20.61 5.12 -3.69
C ILE A 171 19.58 6.25 -3.50
N SER A 172 18.74 6.54 -4.48
CA SER A 172 17.69 7.56 -4.42
C SER A 172 16.68 7.27 -3.31
N ILE A 173 16.25 6.02 -3.10
CA ILE A 173 15.34 5.71 -1.98
C ILE A 173 16.02 5.91 -0.63
N SER A 174 17.33 5.64 -0.52
CA SER A 174 18.07 5.87 0.72
C SER A 174 18.21 7.37 1.02
N ILE A 175 18.42 8.20 -0.01
CA ILE A 175 18.41 9.67 0.11
C ILE A 175 17.04 10.14 0.58
N ALA A 176 15.95 9.71 -0.07
CA ALA A 176 14.60 10.09 0.32
C ALA A 176 14.21 9.60 1.72
N LEU A 177 14.61 8.39 2.11
CA LEU A 177 14.42 7.85 3.45
C LEU A 177 15.19 8.65 4.49
N SER A 178 16.42 9.06 4.18
CA SER A 178 17.23 9.92 5.06
C SER A 178 16.54 11.27 5.28
N ILE A 179 16.04 11.90 4.22
CA ILE A 179 15.26 13.14 4.31
C ILE A 179 13.99 12.92 5.14
N PHE A 180 13.26 11.82 4.91
CA PHE A 180 12.08 11.47 5.69
C PHE A 180 12.42 11.37 7.19
N LEU A 181 13.48 10.65 7.56
CA LEU A 181 13.88 10.46 8.95
C LEU A 181 14.36 11.75 9.59
N ILE A 182 15.17 12.55 8.90
CA ILE A 182 15.65 13.85 9.39
C ILE A 182 14.45 14.77 9.67
N VAL A 183 13.54 14.92 8.72
CA VAL A 183 12.34 15.76 8.89
C VAL A 183 11.42 15.21 9.97
N LEU A 184 11.25 13.89 10.05
CA LEU A 184 10.41 13.26 11.07
C LEU A 184 10.96 13.49 12.48
N PHE A 185 12.27 13.29 12.70
CA PHE A 185 12.86 13.42 14.03
C PHE A 185 13.01 14.88 14.48
N THR A 186 13.23 15.81 13.55
CA THR A 186 13.31 17.24 13.87
C THR A 186 11.93 17.87 14.07
N SER A 187 10.96 17.61 13.19
CA SER A 187 9.64 18.27 13.23
C SER A 187 8.57 17.50 14.02
N ARG A 188 8.73 16.18 14.16
CA ARG A 188 7.72 15.24 14.66
C ARG A 188 6.43 15.18 13.83
N TYR A 189 6.41 15.69 12.59
CA TYR A 189 5.29 15.56 11.66
C TYR A 189 5.55 14.47 10.62
N VAL A 190 4.76 13.39 10.64
CA VAL A 190 4.85 12.33 9.62
C VAL A 190 4.47 12.84 8.25
N SER A 191 3.44 13.69 8.17
CA SER A 191 2.97 14.27 6.91
C SER A 191 4.02 15.17 6.25
N LEU A 192 4.68 16.03 7.03
CA LEU A 192 5.78 16.86 6.51
C LEU A 192 6.93 15.99 5.99
N ALA A 193 7.34 14.98 6.76
CA ALA A 193 8.37 14.04 6.35
C ALA A 193 8.02 13.32 5.04
N SER A 194 6.78 12.82 4.91
CA SER A 194 6.31 12.16 3.68
C SER A 194 6.29 13.11 2.48
N ILE A 195 5.83 14.35 2.65
CA ILE A 195 5.79 15.33 1.55
C ILE A 195 7.22 15.69 1.11
N SER A 196 8.10 16.02 2.06
CA SER A 196 9.49 16.42 1.75
C SER A 196 10.28 15.30 1.08
N SER A 197 10.18 14.06 1.59
CA SER A 197 10.85 12.90 0.97
C SER A 197 10.30 12.55 -0.41
N SER A 198 8.97 12.60 -0.59
CA SER A 198 8.35 12.34 -1.90
C SER A 198 8.78 13.39 -2.92
N ALA A 199 8.82 14.67 -2.53
CA ALA A 199 9.30 15.73 -3.41
C ALA A 199 10.77 15.56 -3.74
N ALA A 200 11.61 15.23 -2.76
CA ALA A 200 13.05 15.07 -2.96
C ALA A 200 13.43 13.87 -3.83
N TYR A 201 12.62 12.81 -3.88
CA TYR A 201 12.94 11.58 -4.62
C TYR A 201 13.27 11.81 -6.11
N PRO A 202 12.39 12.42 -6.94
CA PRO A 202 12.72 12.68 -8.35
C PRO A 202 13.89 13.67 -8.51
N PHE A 203 14.07 14.63 -7.60
CA PHE A 203 15.23 15.53 -7.65
C PHE A 203 16.54 14.79 -7.32
N ALA A 204 16.51 13.82 -6.40
CA ALA A 204 17.66 12.96 -6.12
C ALA A 204 18.03 12.13 -7.35
N GLN A 205 17.04 11.57 -8.05
CA GLN A 205 17.29 10.85 -9.31
C GLN A 205 17.92 11.77 -10.38
N LEU A 206 17.38 12.98 -10.57
CA LEU A 206 17.97 13.95 -11.50
C LEU A 206 19.40 14.34 -11.13
N ALA A 207 19.68 14.55 -9.84
CA ALA A 207 21.03 14.84 -9.37
C ALA A 207 21.98 13.67 -9.64
N LEU A 208 21.55 12.42 -9.41
CA LEU A 208 22.36 11.23 -9.72
C LEU A 208 22.66 11.11 -11.21
N ILE A 209 21.66 11.36 -12.08
CA ILE A 209 21.83 11.34 -13.54
C ILE A 209 22.82 12.42 -13.98
N TYR A 210 22.58 13.68 -13.62
CA TYR A 210 23.32 14.82 -14.20
C TYR A 210 24.63 15.18 -13.49
N LEU A 211 24.75 14.90 -12.19
CA LEU A 211 25.95 15.26 -11.41
C LEU A 211 26.90 14.07 -11.22
N PHE A 212 26.37 12.85 -11.19
CA PHE A 212 27.14 11.65 -10.89
C PHE A 212 27.20 10.65 -12.04
N GLY A 213 26.46 10.91 -13.14
CA GLY A 213 26.44 10.03 -14.31
C GLY A 213 25.82 8.66 -14.03
N VAL A 214 24.93 8.55 -13.04
CA VAL A 214 24.22 7.31 -12.73
C VAL A 214 23.15 7.06 -13.78
N GLU A 215 23.16 5.88 -14.38
CA GLU A 215 22.13 5.46 -15.31
C GLU A 215 20.86 5.08 -14.53
N ILE A 216 19.75 5.74 -14.84
CA ILE A 216 18.42 5.45 -14.28
C ILE A 216 17.46 5.35 -15.46
N GLU A 217 16.72 4.25 -15.56
CA GLU A 217 15.77 4.06 -16.65
C GLU A 217 14.68 5.14 -16.63
N THR A 218 14.41 5.69 -17.82
CA THR A 218 13.39 6.73 -17.99
C THR A 218 12.00 6.27 -17.55
N SER A 219 11.65 5.00 -17.78
CA SER A 219 10.35 4.45 -17.35
C SER A 219 10.22 4.46 -15.83
N PHE A 220 11.27 4.07 -15.10
CA PHE A 220 11.29 4.11 -13.64
C PHE A 220 11.24 5.54 -13.11
N PHE A 221 12.02 6.46 -13.67
CA PHE A 221 11.98 7.88 -13.29
C PHE A 221 10.58 8.49 -13.47
N LEU A 222 9.92 8.22 -14.60
CA LEU A 222 8.57 8.72 -14.85
C LEU A 222 7.56 8.10 -13.88
N PHE A 223 7.62 6.78 -13.69
CA PHE A 223 6.76 6.05 -12.75
C PHE A 223 6.90 6.58 -11.32
N SER A 224 8.14 6.69 -10.82
CA SER A 224 8.41 7.19 -9.46
C SER A 224 8.00 8.66 -9.29
N SER A 225 8.19 9.49 -10.32
CA SER A 225 7.77 10.90 -10.30
C SER A 225 6.25 11.05 -10.20
N VAL A 226 5.50 10.24 -10.95
CA VAL A 226 4.03 10.23 -10.88
C VAL A 226 3.56 9.74 -9.50
N ILE A 227 4.18 8.69 -8.95
CA ILE A 227 3.87 8.20 -7.60
C ILE A 227 4.17 9.27 -6.54
N ALA A 228 5.33 9.92 -6.62
CA ALA A 228 5.72 11.02 -5.73
C ALA A 228 4.70 12.15 -5.76
N LEU A 229 4.29 12.58 -6.97
CA LEU A 229 3.27 13.61 -7.15
C LEU A 229 1.93 13.18 -6.54
N MET A 230 1.47 11.95 -6.80
CA MET A 230 0.24 11.43 -6.21
C MET A 230 0.29 11.39 -4.67
N ILE A 231 1.44 11.04 -4.09
CA ILE A 231 1.63 11.08 -2.63
C ILE A 231 1.45 12.51 -2.12
N ILE A 232 2.09 13.50 -2.76
CA ILE A 232 1.99 14.92 -2.37
C ILE A 232 0.54 15.41 -2.48
N LEU A 233 -0.12 15.13 -3.60
CA LEU A 233 -1.52 15.51 -3.83
C LEU A 233 -2.46 14.89 -2.78
N LYS A 234 -2.24 13.63 -2.41
CA LYS A 234 -3.01 12.95 -1.36
C LYS A 234 -2.84 13.60 0.03
N HIS A 235 -1.74 14.31 0.26
CA HIS A 235 -1.48 15.03 1.50
C HIS A 235 -2.05 16.46 1.53
N LYS A 236 -2.86 16.89 0.55
CA LYS A 236 -3.51 18.22 0.52
C LYS A 236 -4.16 18.62 1.86
N SER A 237 -4.87 17.70 2.52
CA SER A 237 -5.50 17.99 3.82
C SER A 237 -4.49 18.22 4.94
N ASN A 238 -3.37 17.49 4.94
CA ASN A 238 -2.27 17.64 5.90
C ASN A 238 -1.51 18.95 5.66
N ILE A 239 -1.30 19.34 4.40
CA ILE A 239 -0.70 20.63 4.03
C ILE A 239 -1.53 21.77 4.63
N GLY A 240 -2.86 21.75 4.47
CA GLY A 240 -3.72 22.75 5.08
C GLY A 240 -3.61 22.79 6.61
N ARG A 241 -3.48 21.64 7.28
CA ARG A 241 -3.27 21.59 8.74
C ARG A 241 -1.89 22.08 9.17
N LEU A 242 -0.85 21.80 8.40
CA LEU A 242 0.51 22.31 8.62
C LEU A 242 0.54 23.84 8.53
N MET A 243 -0.07 24.42 7.50
CA MET A 243 -0.17 25.88 7.32
C MET A 243 -0.92 26.56 8.47
N ARG A 244 -1.90 25.87 9.06
CA ARG A 244 -2.66 26.38 10.23
C ARG A 244 -2.04 26.01 11.58
N GLY A 245 -0.91 25.30 11.62
CA GLY A 245 -0.32 24.82 12.87
C GLY A 245 -1.15 23.79 13.65
N THR A 246 -2.11 23.12 13.00
CA THR A 246 -3.05 22.15 13.61
C THR A 246 -2.73 20.69 13.33
N GLU A 247 -1.62 20.41 12.63
CA GLU A 247 -1.18 19.05 12.33
C GLU A 247 -0.71 18.33 13.60
N ARG A 248 -1.00 17.03 13.70
CA ARG A 248 -0.65 16.23 14.89
C ARG A 248 0.81 15.81 14.88
N ARG A 249 1.50 15.98 16.01
CA ARG A 249 2.88 15.50 16.21
C ARG A 249 2.90 14.05 16.68
N VAL A 250 3.96 13.34 16.34
CA VAL A 250 4.24 12.02 16.91
C VAL A 250 4.51 12.18 18.41
N GLY A 251 3.78 11.41 19.23
CA GLY A 251 3.93 11.38 20.68
C GLY A 251 3.13 12.44 21.47
N SER A 252 2.38 13.34 20.82
CA SER A 252 1.59 14.37 21.52
C SER A 252 0.17 13.93 21.92
N GLY A 253 -0.02 12.65 22.27
CA GLY A 253 -1.29 12.15 22.80
C GLY A 253 -1.25 12.09 24.32
N LYS A 254 -2.20 12.76 25.00
CA LYS A 254 -2.50 12.45 26.41
C LYS A 254 -2.85 10.96 26.51
N PRO A 255 -2.36 10.21 27.51
CA PRO A 255 -2.97 8.93 27.85
C PRO A 255 -4.45 9.24 28.11
N GLY A 256 -5.36 8.54 27.44
CA GLY A 256 -6.77 8.64 27.79
C GLY A 256 -6.88 8.37 29.28
N LYS A 257 -7.36 9.35 30.05
CA LYS A 257 -7.88 9.07 31.38
C LYS A 257 -8.90 7.96 31.15
N GLY A 258 -8.60 6.76 31.65
CA GLY A 258 -9.64 5.81 31.97
C GLY A 258 -10.68 6.59 32.76
N SER A 259 -11.94 6.44 32.37
CA SER A 259 -13.09 6.92 33.11
C SER A 259 -13.00 6.37 34.54
N GLY A 260 -12.32 7.12 35.42
CA GLY A 260 -12.47 7.00 36.85
C GLY A 260 -13.84 7.56 37.17
N SER A 261 -14.79 6.67 37.38
CA SER A 261 -15.93 6.95 38.24
C SER A 261 -15.45 6.74 39.68
N ASP A 262 -14.86 7.78 40.28
CA ASP A 262 -15.12 8.08 41.69
C ASP A 262 -16.62 8.49 41.72
N GLY A 263 -17.52 7.97 42.53
CA GLY A 263 -17.42 7.48 43.89
C GLY A 263 -18.46 8.27 44.69
N SER A 264 -19.58 7.64 45.10
CA SER A 264 -20.43 8.15 46.18
C SER A 264 -21.25 7.02 46.80
N GLU A 265 -20.86 6.68 48.02
CA GLU A 265 -21.72 6.49 49.20
C GLU A 265 -22.79 5.39 49.18
N GLY A 266 -22.62 4.44 50.11
CA GLY A 266 -23.73 3.68 50.67
C GLY A 266 -24.42 4.46 51.80
N ALA A 267 -25.74 4.37 51.85
CA ALA A 267 -26.54 4.46 53.08
C ALA A 267 -28.02 4.10 52.77
N GLY A 268 -28.62 3.28 53.63
CA GLY A 268 -30.02 3.42 54.03
C GLY A 268 -31.10 2.73 53.18
N GLY A 269 -31.56 1.57 53.65
CA GLY A 269 -32.89 1.08 53.37
C GLY A 269 -33.97 1.71 54.26
N ALA A 270 -35.23 1.41 53.91
CA ALA A 270 -36.50 1.66 54.62
C ALA A 270 -37.16 3.04 54.46
N GLY A 271 -38.40 3.04 53.95
CA GLY A 271 -39.32 4.18 53.94
C GLY A 271 -40.56 3.92 53.09
N VAL A 272 -41.72 3.79 53.73
CA VAL A 272 -43.02 3.31 53.23
C VAL A 272 -43.98 4.47 52.90
N GLY A 273 -44.86 4.26 51.89
CA GLY A 273 -46.20 4.88 51.76
C GLY A 273 -46.28 6.26 51.07
N SER A 274 -47.34 6.68 50.39
CA SER A 274 -48.66 6.10 50.04
C SER A 274 -49.48 7.15 49.24
N VAL A 275 -50.22 6.71 48.21
CA VAL A 275 -51.60 7.13 47.79
C VAL A 275 -51.86 8.46 47.04
N GLY A 276 -52.70 8.35 46.00
CA GLY A 276 -53.63 9.38 45.46
C GLY A 276 -53.63 9.48 43.93
N ALA A 277 -54.32 8.65 43.13
CA ALA A 277 -55.75 8.72 42.75
C ALA A 277 -56.28 10.12 42.38
N GLY A 278 -56.76 10.30 41.14
CA GLY A 278 -57.51 11.50 40.73
C GLY A 278 -57.66 11.64 39.21
N SER A 279 -58.68 10.98 38.65
CA SER A 279 -59.24 11.22 37.31
C SER A 279 -60.08 12.50 37.30
N GLU A 280 -60.05 13.28 36.21
CA GLU A 280 -61.21 14.07 35.76
C GLU A 280 -61.05 14.40 34.26
N GLY A 281 -62.16 14.33 33.54
CA GLY A 281 -62.25 14.51 32.09
C GLY A 281 -63.22 15.62 31.68
N ALA A 282 -63.58 15.58 30.40
CA ALA A 282 -64.49 16.47 29.64
C ALA A 282 -63.85 17.80 29.16
N GLY A 283 -64.03 18.27 27.92
CA GLY A 283 -64.85 17.82 26.78
C GLY A 283 -64.89 18.92 25.70
N GLY A 284 -65.37 18.59 24.50
CA GLY A 284 -65.83 19.54 23.47
C GLY A 284 -64.93 19.65 22.21
N LYS A 285 -65.17 18.87 21.16
CA LYS A 285 -66.08 19.10 20.00
C LYS A 285 -65.49 19.98 18.88
N GLY A 286 -65.44 19.40 17.67
CA GLY A 286 -65.23 20.11 16.40
C GLY A 286 -65.02 19.14 15.24
N ALA A 287 -66.11 18.68 14.63
CA ALA A 287 -66.14 17.79 13.48
C ALA A 287 -66.12 18.57 12.14
N GLY A 288 -65.74 17.89 11.04
CA GLY A 288 -66.39 18.16 9.75
C GLY A 288 -65.53 18.08 8.47
N SER A 289 -65.67 16.96 7.75
CA SER A 289 -65.73 16.77 6.28
C SER A 289 -64.48 17.09 5.42
N ALA A 290 -63.87 16.12 4.74
CA ALA A 290 -64.29 15.42 3.51
C ALA A 290 -64.04 16.22 2.22
N GLY A 291 -63.31 15.62 1.27
CA GLY A 291 -63.16 16.16 -0.08
C GLY A 291 -62.03 15.51 -0.89
N ALA A 292 -62.29 14.32 -1.44
CA ALA A 292 -61.48 13.70 -2.49
C ALA A 292 -62.00 14.14 -3.88
N LYS A 293 -61.08 14.46 -4.81
CA LYS A 293 -61.16 14.51 -6.29
C LYS A 293 -59.78 15.00 -6.77
N GLY A 294 -59.06 14.46 -7.76
CA GLY A 294 -59.34 13.53 -8.84
C GLY A 294 -58.59 14.04 -10.09
N SER A 295 -57.91 13.14 -10.83
CA SER A 295 -57.35 13.29 -12.20
C SER A 295 -56.33 14.41 -12.47
N GLY A 296 -55.29 14.29 -13.30
CA GLY A 296 -55.02 13.41 -14.42
C GLY A 296 -54.67 14.26 -15.65
N GLY A 297 -53.46 14.08 -16.19
CA GLY A 297 -53.18 14.13 -17.64
C GLY A 297 -53.04 15.48 -18.38
N THR A 298 -51.98 15.51 -19.20
CA THR A 298 -51.70 16.33 -20.40
C THR A 298 -51.06 17.70 -20.22
N GLY A 299 -49.96 17.88 -20.97
CA GLY A 299 -49.08 19.05 -21.03
C GLY A 299 -47.69 18.61 -21.43
#